data_AF-A0A7S1S9I8-F1
#
_entry.id   AF-A0A7S1S9I8-F1
#
_cell.length_a   1.000
_cell.length_b   1.000
_cell.length_c   1.000
_cell.angle_alpha   90.00
_cell.angle_beta   90.00
_cell.angle_gamma   90.00
#
_symmetry.space_group_name_H-M   'P 1'
#
loop_
_entity.id
_entity.type
_entity.pdbx_description
1 polymer ?
#
loop_
_entity_poly.entity_id
_entity_poly.type
_entity_poly.pdbx_seq_one_letter_code
_entity_poly.pdbx_strand_id
1 'polypeptide(L)'
;AAEGGLGHCQCDGPLGGGPEHGDDLETHDMCPIPAAKSYSFTLPASKFNSTDRIIVTPNSHFDVVMRGNTHHFLVQITASKIEEAKGGHSFRKARGRGKLEVNCTTTLSSDVPPAQISVSVGSRTAAPVAHNFSKSSRCSPPCEDEGWDFRSAVDAASQVPIRVGVRWVE
;
A
#
# COMPACT_ATOMS: atom_id res chain seq x y z
N ALA A 1 11.76 58.84 18.04
CA ALA A 1 11.84 59.30 16.64
C ALA A 1 11.34 58.13 15.80
N ALA A 2 10.10 58.10 15.29
CA ALA A 2 9.60 58.91 14.15
C ALA A 2 10.60 58.80 13.00
N GLU A 3 10.29 58.26 11.81
CA GLU A 3 9.22 58.57 10.84
C GLU A 3 8.97 57.26 10.04
N GLY A 4 7.78 56.89 9.54
CA GLY A 4 6.93 57.62 8.59
C GLY A 4 7.25 57.18 7.15
N GLY A 5 6.36 56.43 6.48
CA GLY A 5 6.57 56.02 5.09
C GLY A 5 5.46 55.16 4.48
N LEU A 6 4.32 55.79 4.20
CA LEU A 6 3.18 55.24 3.46
C LEU A 6 3.56 55.03 1.98
N GLY A 7 3.52 53.78 1.50
CA GLY A 7 3.66 53.42 0.10
C GLY A 7 2.29 53.23 -0.56
N HIS A 8 1.97 54.13 -1.48
CA HIS A 8 0.73 54.24 -2.26
C HIS A 8 0.56 53.04 -3.23
N CYS A 9 -0.60 52.40 -3.23
CA CYS A 9 -0.98 51.43 -4.27
C CYS A 9 -1.70 52.18 -5.39
N GLN A 10 -1.00 52.47 -6.49
CA GLN A 10 -1.62 53.01 -7.71
C GLN A 10 -1.89 51.85 -8.67
N CYS A 11 -3.16 51.65 -9.03
CA CYS A 11 -3.60 50.72 -10.07
C CYS A 11 -3.93 51.49 -11.35
N ASP A 12 -2.97 51.57 -12.26
CA ASP A 12 -3.18 52.00 -13.65
C ASP A 12 -2.88 50.82 -14.56
N GLY A 13 -3.92 50.31 -15.22
CA GLY A 13 -3.78 49.37 -16.33
C GLY A 13 -3.56 50.12 -17.64
N PRO A 14 -3.02 49.43 -18.66
CA PRO A 14 -3.51 49.69 -20.00
C PRO A 14 -4.02 48.42 -20.70
N LEU A 15 -5.10 48.65 -21.45
CA LEU A 15 -5.67 47.80 -22.48
C LEU A 15 -4.77 47.79 -23.74
N GLY A 16 -4.67 46.63 -24.38
CA GLY A 16 -4.06 46.41 -25.70
C GLY A 16 -3.28 45.09 -25.70
N GLY A 17 -3.55 44.05 -26.48
CA GLY A 17 -4.12 44.00 -27.83
C GLY A 17 -2.99 43.77 -28.85
N GLY A 18 -2.63 42.51 -29.13
CA GLY A 18 -1.65 42.14 -30.16
C GLY A 18 -1.12 40.70 -30.03
N PRO A 19 -0.67 40.05 -31.12
CA PRO A 19 -1.04 38.68 -31.46
C PRO A 19 0.03 37.61 -31.14
N GLU A 20 -0.46 36.41 -30.87
CA GLU A 20 -0.06 35.14 -31.51
C GLU A 20 1.45 34.95 -31.73
N HIS A 21 2.10 34.36 -30.72
CA HIS A 21 3.18 33.39 -30.93
C HIS A 21 2.78 32.12 -30.18
N GLY A 22 2.42 31.09 -30.95
CA GLY A 22 2.44 29.73 -30.46
C GLY A 22 3.88 29.26 -30.27
N ASP A 23 3.99 28.04 -29.74
CA ASP A 23 5.21 27.21 -29.71
C ASP A 23 6.24 27.68 -28.66
N ASP A 24 6.54 27.01 -27.55
CA ASP A 24 6.31 25.67 -27.05
C ASP A 24 6.18 25.77 -25.52
N LEU A 25 4.97 25.60 -24.99
CA LEU A 25 4.84 25.18 -23.60
C LEU A 25 5.08 23.66 -23.64
N GLU A 26 6.35 23.25 -23.54
CA GLU A 26 6.72 21.90 -23.13
C GLU A 26 6.13 21.68 -21.72
N THR A 27 4.84 21.41 -21.72
CA THR A 27 4.18 20.65 -20.69
C THR A 27 4.81 19.29 -20.86
N HIS A 28 5.93 19.06 -20.16
CA HIS A 28 6.44 17.72 -19.97
C HIS A 28 5.22 16.89 -19.64
N ASP A 29 4.89 16.01 -20.57
CA ASP A 29 3.93 14.95 -20.41
C ASP A 29 4.33 14.31 -19.09
N MET A 30 3.60 14.69 -18.03
CA MET A 30 3.67 14.04 -16.74
C MET A 30 3.19 12.65 -17.07
N CYS A 31 4.12 11.78 -17.46
CA CYS A 31 3.85 10.41 -17.83
C CYS A 31 2.83 9.92 -16.80
N PRO A 32 1.65 9.47 -17.23
CA PRO A 32 0.60 9.09 -16.30
C PRO A 32 1.21 8.05 -15.38
N ILE A 33 1.43 8.44 -14.13
CA ILE A 33 2.10 7.59 -13.15
C ILE A 33 1.32 6.27 -13.16
N PRO A 34 1.95 5.13 -13.49
CA PRO A 34 1.21 3.91 -13.75
C PRO A 34 0.29 3.62 -12.58
N ALA A 35 -1.00 3.51 -12.88
CA ALA A 35 -2.03 3.35 -11.87
C ALA A 35 -1.74 2.07 -11.06
N ALA A 36 -1.79 2.19 -9.73
CA ALA A 36 -1.58 1.04 -8.86
C ALA A 36 -2.65 -0.02 -9.14
N LYS A 37 -2.25 -1.28 -9.35
CA LYS A 37 -3.19 -2.39 -9.49
C LYS A 37 -3.57 -2.88 -8.09
N SER A 38 -4.86 -2.96 -7.79
CA SER A 38 -5.36 -3.36 -6.48
C SER A 38 -6.10 -4.69 -6.51
N TYR A 39 -5.89 -5.50 -5.48
CA TYR A 39 -6.48 -6.81 -5.26
C TYR A 39 -7.23 -6.80 -3.94
N SER A 40 -8.48 -7.27 -3.94
CA SER A 40 -9.32 -7.28 -2.74
C SER A 40 -9.78 -8.70 -2.44
N PHE A 41 -9.76 -9.06 -1.16
CA PHE A 41 -10.20 -10.36 -0.67
C PHE A 41 -10.81 -10.21 0.72
N THR A 42 -11.60 -11.21 1.12
CA THR A 42 -12.23 -11.24 2.43
C THR A 42 -11.89 -12.53 3.16
N LEU A 43 -11.78 -12.42 4.48
CA LEU A 43 -11.50 -13.55 5.37
C LEU A 43 -12.60 -13.71 6.41
N PRO A 44 -13.08 -14.93 6.70
CA PRO A 44 -14.00 -15.14 7.80
C PRO A 44 -13.38 -14.70 9.13
N ALA A 45 -14.12 -13.94 9.93
CA ALA A 45 -13.68 -13.49 11.26
C ALA A 45 -13.28 -14.65 12.18
N SER A 46 -13.87 -15.83 11.98
CA SER A 46 -13.55 -17.07 12.71
C SER A 46 -12.08 -17.48 12.59
N LYS A 47 -11.40 -17.15 11.48
CA LYS A 47 -9.96 -17.45 11.30
C LYS A 47 -9.08 -16.71 12.32
N PHE A 48 -9.46 -15.49 12.70
CA PHE A 48 -8.75 -14.69 13.71
C PHE A 48 -9.12 -15.05 15.16
N ASN A 49 -9.99 -16.05 15.33
CA ASN A 49 -10.29 -16.71 16.59
C ASN A 49 -9.73 -18.15 16.66
N SER A 50 -9.06 -18.60 15.60
CA SER A 50 -8.51 -19.95 15.50
C SER A 50 -7.22 -20.13 16.30
N THR A 51 -6.86 -21.38 16.55
CA THR A 51 -5.54 -21.79 17.06
C THR A 51 -4.46 -21.79 15.98
N ASP A 52 -4.81 -21.48 14.74
CA ASP A 52 -3.88 -21.31 13.63
C ASP A 52 -2.83 -20.23 13.94
N ARG A 53 -1.61 -20.46 13.47
CA ARG A 53 -0.50 -19.51 13.57
C ARG A 53 -0.34 -18.67 12.31
N ILE A 54 -0.66 -19.29 11.19
CA ILE A 54 -0.53 -18.72 9.85
C ILE A 54 -1.86 -18.97 9.15
N ILE A 55 -2.41 -17.93 8.55
CA ILE A 55 -3.52 -18.01 7.62
C ILE A 55 -2.95 -17.67 6.26
N VAL A 56 -2.91 -18.66 5.37
CA VAL A 56 -2.77 -18.42 3.94
C VAL A 56 -4.18 -18.33 3.39
N THR A 57 -4.50 -17.18 2.82
CA THR A 57 -5.82 -16.92 2.25
C THR A 57 -6.00 -17.77 0.99
N PRO A 58 -6.93 -18.75 0.95
CA PRO A 58 -7.08 -19.65 -0.20
C PRO A 58 -7.42 -18.90 -1.51
N ASN A 59 -8.03 -17.72 -1.41
CA ASN A 59 -8.36 -16.84 -2.54
C ASN A 59 -7.42 -15.62 -2.66
N SER A 60 -6.26 -15.62 -2.00
CA SER A 60 -5.31 -14.49 -2.09
C SER A 60 -4.20 -14.70 -3.09
N HIS A 61 -4.26 -15.77 -3.88
CA HIS A 61 -3.36 -15.86 -5.02
C HIS A 61 -3.80 -14.82 -6.05
N PHE A 62 -2.87 -13.97 -6.45
CA PHE A 62 -3.14 -12.95 -7.46
C PHE A 62 -1.97 -12.76 -8.41
N ASP A 63 -2.32 -12.40 -9.64
CA ASP A 63 -1.38 -12.28 -10.74
C ASP A 63 -1.12 -10.82 -11.06
N VAL A 64 0.16 -10.46 -11.01
CA VAL A 64 0.66 -9.14 -11.41
C VAL A 64 1.41 -9.32 -12.73
N VAL A 65 0.98 -8.60 -13.76
CA VAL A 65 1.70 -8.56 -15.04
C VAL A 65 2.68 -7.40 -14.99
N MET A 66 3.94 -7.66 -15.31
CA MET A 66 5.00 -6.67 -15.37
C MET A 66 5.92 -6.98 -16.55
N ARG A 67 6.16 -6.00 -17.41
CA ARG A 67 6.96 -6.15 -18.65
C ARG A 67 6.54 -7.37 -19.50
N GLY A 68 5.24 -7.66 -19.54
CA GLY A 68 4.69 -8.81 -20.26
C GLY A 68 4.82 -10.18 -19.56
N ASN A 69 5.46 -10.24 -18.39
CA ASN A 69 5.58 -11.45 -17.59
C ASN A 69 4.55 -11.47 -16.47
N THR A 70 3.91 -12.63 -16.25
CA THR A 70 2.99 -12.85 -15.14
C THR A 70 3.75 -13.34 -13.91
N HIS A 71 3.56 -12.66 -12.80
CA HIS A 71 4.14 -13.00 -11.51
C HIS A 71 3.03 -13.32 -10.50
N HIS A 72 3.19 -14.45 -9.82
CA HIS A 72 2.25 -14.96 -8.84
C HIS A 72 2.60 -14.43 -7.46
N PHE A 73 1.61 -13.88 -6.79
CA PHE A 73 1.70 -13.42 -5.41
C PHE A 73 0.66 -14.11 -4.55
N LEU A 74 0.94 -14.18 -3.26
CA LEU A 74 -0.03 -14.59 -2.25
C LEU A 74 0.04 -13.67 -1.04
N VAL A 75 -1.04 -13.65 -0.27
CA VAL A 75 -1.08 -12.96 1.02
C VAL A 75 -1.04 -13.97 2.14
N GLN A 76 -0.13 -13.75 3.07
CA GLN A 76 0.05 -14.55 4.26
C GLN A 76 -0.18 -13.67 5.49
N ILE A 77 -0.95 -14.18 6.44
CA ILE A 77 -1.15 -13.53 7.73
C ILE A 77 -0.56 -14.41 8.82
N THR A 78 0.26 -13.84 9.67
CA THR A 78 0.94 -14.55 10.76
C THR A 78 0.56 -13.94 12.10
N ALA A 79 0.11 -14.76 13.06
CA ALA A 79 -0.29 -14.30 14.38
C ALA A 79 0.90 -13.65 15.13
N SER A 80 0.63 -12.56 15.86
CA SER A 80 1.66 -11.91 16.68
C SER A 80 2.10 -12.82 17.84
N LYS A 81 3.40 -12.83 18.13
CA LYS A 81 3.95 -13.57 19.28
C LYS A 81 3.58 -12.82 20.56
N ILE A 82 2.76 -13.42 21.42
CA ILE A 82 2.45 -12.84 22.74
C ILE A 82 3.30 -13.46 23.85
N GLU A 83 3.77 -14.70 23.69
CA GLU A 83 4.58 -15.39 24.70
C GLU A 83 5.76 -16.12 24.05
N GLU A 84 6.90 -16.16 24.74
CA GLU A 84 8.09 -16.93 24.33
C GLU A 84 7.95 -18.44 24.58
N ALA A 85 6.94 -18.85 25.34
CA ALA A 85 6.66 -20.24 25.63
C ALA A 85 6.15 -21.02 24.40
N LYS A 86 6.48 -22.32 24.36
CA LYS A 86 6.06 -23.27 23.33
C LYS A 86 4.52 -23.23 23.17
N GLY A 87 4.04 -22.65 22.07
CA GLY A 87 2.60 -22.54 21.77
C GLY A 87 1.96 -21.17 22.00
N GLY A 88 2.74 -20.09 22.16
CA GLY A 88 2.24 -18.70 22.29
C GLY A 88 1.78 -18.00 21.00
N HIS A 89 1.85 -18.66 19.85
CA HIS A 89 1.77 -18.02 18.52
C HIS A 89 0.48 -18.30 17.74
N SER A 90 -0.70 -18.25 18.36
CA SER A 90 -1.97 -18.46 17.64
C SER A 90 -2.80 -17.20 17.58
N PHE A 91 -3.67 -17.05 16.58
CA PHE A 91 -4.58 -15.89 16.49
C PHE A 91 -5.50 -15.80 17.71
N ARG A 92 -5.93 -16.93 18.26
CA ARG A 92 -6.70 -16.97 19.51
C ARG A 92 -5.94 -16.32 20.67
N LYS A 93 -4.67 -16.70 20.87
CA LYS A 93 -3.82 -16.12 21.94
C LYS A 93 -3.44 -14.68 21.63
N ALA A 94 -3.13 -14.40 20.37
CA ALA A 94 -2.79 -13.07 19.86
C ALA A 94 -3.95 -12.07 19.89
N ARG A 95 -5.15 -12.49 20.37
CA ARG A 95 -6.39 -11.71 20.34
C ARG A 95 -6.70 -11.17 18.94
N GLY A 96 -6.42 -11.97 17.91
CA GLY A 96 -6.63 -11.61 16.51
C GLY A 96 -5.61 -10.63 15.95
N ARG A 97 -4.49 -10.37 16.65
CA ARG A 97 -3.40 -9.54 16.15
C ARG A 97 -2.41 -10.35 15.33
N GLY A 98 -1.83 -9.74 14.30
CA GLY A 98 -0.83 -10.39 13.47
C GLY A 98 -0.15 -9.48 12.47
N LYS A 99 0.76 -10.05 11.69
CA LYS A 99 1.42 -9.40 10.56
C LYS A 99 0.78 -9.86 9.26
N LEU A 100 0.73 -8.96 8.28
CA LEU A 100 0.34 -9.28 6.92
C LEU A 100 1.59 -9.18 6.04
N GLU A 101 1.82 -10.21 5.25
CA GLU A 101 2.94 -10.35 4.34
C GLU A 101 2.42 -10.60 2.92
N VAL A 102 2.97 -9.88 1.96
CA VAL A 102 2.78 -10.11 0.53
C VAL A 102 3.98 -10.89 0.05
N ASN A 103 3.76 -12.10 -0.46
CA ASN A 103 4.80 -13.01 -0.88
C ASN A 103 4.72 -13.22 -2.40
N CYS A 104 5.83 -13.01 -3.10
CA CYS A 104 5.99 -13.41 -4.49
C CYS A 104 6.40 -14.89 -4.52
N THR A 105 5.61 -15.73 -5.19
CA THR A 105 5.92 -17.16 -5.38
C THR A 105 6.63 -17.42 -6.70
N THR A 106 6.73 -16.43 -7.58
CA THR A 106 7.49 -16.49 -8.82
C THR A 106 8.94 -16.07 -8.57
N THR A 107 9.88 -16.73 -9.26
CA THR A 107 11.28 -16.27 -9.27
C THR A 107 11.39 -15.05 -10.19
N LEU A 108 11.79 -13.91 -9.64
CA LEU A 108 12.00 -12.68 -10.40
C LEU A 108 13.45 -12.56 -10.82
N SER A 109 13.69 -12.01 -12.00
CA SER A 109 15.03 -11.65 -12.46
C SER A 109 15.53 -10.40 -11.72
N SER A 110 16.86 -10.22 -11.69
CA SER A 110 17.50 -9.12 -10.96
C SER A 110 17.26 -7.74 -11.58
N ASP A 111 16.82 -7.67 -12.83
CA ASP A 111 16.48 -6.44 -13.57
C ASP A 111 15.06 -5.90 -13.25
N VAL A 112 14.30 -6.62 -12.42
CA VAL A 112 12.97 -6.20 -11.99
C VAL A 112 13.07 -4.97 -11.07
N PRO A 113 12.36 -3.87 -11.39
CA PRO A 113 12.33 -2.68 -10.56
C PRO A 113 11.63 -2.93 -9.21
N PRO A 114 11.91 -2.14 -8.17
CA PRO A 114 11.13 -2.15 -6.94
C PRO A 114 9.64 -1.85 -7.18
N ALA A 115 8.78 -2.46 -6.38
CA ALA A 115 7.36 -2.13 -6.30
C ALA A 115 7.05 -1.32 -5.05
N GLN A 116 6.17 -0.34 -5.16
CA GLN A 116 5.42 0.19 -4.04
C GLN A 116 4.23 -0.72 -3.72
N ILE A 117 4.21 -1.21 -2.47
CA ILE A 117 3.17 -2.09 -1.95
C ILE A 117 2.37 -1.35 -0.90
N SER A 118 1.06 -1.27 -1.09
CA SER A 118 0.11 -0.74 -0.11
C SER A 118 -0.80 -1.86 0.39
N VAL A 119 -1.14 -1.82 1.68
CA VAL A 119 -2.00 -2.81 2.31
C VAL A 119 -3.04 -2.10 3.15
N SER A 120 -4.28 -2.56 3.05
CA SER A 120 -5.39 -2.12 3.90
C SER A 120 -6.08 -3.32 4.53
N VAL A 121 -6.50 -3.17 5.78
CA VAL A 121 -7.30 -4.14 6.54
C VAL A 121 -8.47 -3.37 7.17
N GLY A 122 -9.70 -3.70 6.80
CA GLY A 122 -10.85 -2.88 7.17
C GLY A 122 -10.74 -1.47 6.57
N SER A 123 -10.93 -0.47 7.43
CA SER A 123 -10.74 0.95 7.10
C SER A 123 -9.29 1.44 7.30
N ARG A 124 -8.41 0.63 7.89
CA ARG A 124 -7.03 1.02 8.16
C ARG A 124 -6.15 0.71 6.96
N THR A 125 -5.29 1.66 6.58
CA THR A 125 -4.33 1.52 5.48
C THR A 125 -2.93 1.81 6.00
N ALA A 126 -1.98 0.92 5.72
CA ALA A 126 -0.58 1.13 6.04
C ALA A 126 0.07 2.05 4.99
N ALA A 127 1.13 2.74 5.41
CA ALA A 127 1.94 3.53 4.48
C ALA A 127 2.51 2.61 3.38
N PRO A 128 2.49 3.04 2.10
CA PRO A 128 3.09 2.28 1.02
C PRO A 128 4.59 2.04 1.26
N VAL A 129 5.07 0.83 0.95
CA VAL A 129 6.48 0.46 1.10
C VAL A 129 7.07 0.14 -0.26
N ALA A 130 8.23 0.75 -0.56
CA ALA A 130 9.06 0.31 -1.67
C ALA A 130 9.75 -1.01 -1.31
N HIS A 131 9.52 -2.05 -2.09
CA HIS A 131 10.06 -3.39 -1.88
C HIS A 131 10.56 -3.99 -3.18
N ASN A 132 11.74 -4.62 -3.14
CA ASN A 132 12.28 -5.34 -4.28
C ASN A 132 12.11 -6.86 -4.09
N PHE A 133 11.18 -7.44 -4.85
CA PHE A 133 10.85 -8.86 -4.78
C PHE A 133 11.91 -9.79 -5.37
N SER A 134 12.86 -9.28 -6.18
CA SER A 134 14.01 -10.08 -6.66
C SER A 134 15.08 -10.26 -5.58
N LYS A 135 15.15 -9.34 -4.60
CA LYS A 135 16.04 -9.43 -3.45
C LYS A 135 15.44 -10.22 -2.28
N SER A 136 14.13 -10.04 -2.04
CA SER A 136 13.39 -10.78 -1.02
C SER A 136 11.98 -11.06 -1.53
N SER A 137 11.59 -12.32 -1.60
CA SER A 137 10.25 -12.71 -2.05
C SER A 137 9.13 -12.23 -1.12
N ARG A 138 9.44 -11.76 0.10
CA ARG A 138 8.45 -11.40 1.12
C ARG A 138 8.55 -9.91 1.46
N CYS A 139 7.40 -9.25 1.46
CA CYS A 139 7.21 -7.86 1.87
C CYS A 139 6.22 -7.82 3.02
N SER A 140 6.59 -7.22 4.16
CA SER A 140 5.67 -6.95 5.26
C SER A 140 5.58 -5.44 5.48
N PRO A 141 4.54 -4.77 4.93
CA PRO A 141 4.36 -3.35 5.15
C PRO A 141 4.19 -3.06 6.66
N PRO A 142 4.94 -2.09 7.22
CA PRO A 142 4.88 -1.77 8.62
C PRO A 142 3.50 -1.20 8.95
N CYS A 143 2.93 -1.68 10.04
CA CYS A 143 1.80 -1.07 10.71
C CYS A 143 2.34 -0.37 11.95
N GLU A 144 1.88 0.85 12.22
CA GLU A 144 2.41 1.74 13.27
C GLU A 144 2.40 1.11 14.68
N ASP A 145 1.51 0.13 14.93
CA ASP A 145 1.30 -0.53 16.22
C ASP A 145 1.82 -2.00 16.28
N GLU A 146 2.97 -2.30 15.66
CA GLU A 146 3.61 -3.64 15.73
C GLU A 146 2.83 -4.79 15.05
N GLY A 147 1.68 -4.49 14.45
CA GLY A 147 0.83 -5.44 13.71
C GLY A 147 -0.57 -4.90 13.42
N TRP A 148 -1.35 -5.72 12.75
CA TRP A 148 -2.76 -5.49 12.43
C TRP A 148 -3.65 -6.11 13.50
N ASP A 149 -4.68 -5.40 13.94
CA ASP A 149 -5.78 -5.97 14.73
C ASP A 149 -6.91 -6.39 13.79
N PHE A 150 -6.89 -7.65 13.34
CA PHE A 150 -7.85 -8.16 12.37
C PHE A 150 -9.27 -8.28 12.95
N ARG A 151 -9.42 -8.39 14.28
CA ARG A 151 -10.75 -8.43 14.92
C ARG A 151 -11.43 -7.08 14.91
N SER A 152 -10.66 -6.00 15.07
CA SER A 152 -11.18 -4.64 14.96
C SER A 152 -11.70 -4.30 13.56
N ALA A 153 -11.26 -5.05 12.55
CA ALA A 153 -11.60 -4.84 11.14
C ALA A 153 -12.74 -5.73 10.63
N VAL A 154 -13.45 -6.45 11.52
CA VAL A 154 -14.57 -7.32 11.15
C VAL A 154 -15.76 -6.44 10.73
N ASP A 155 -16.30 -6.72 9.55
CA ASP A 155 -17.47 -6.05 8.99
C ASP A 155 -18.80 -6.69 9.44
N ALA A 156 -19.91 -6.12 8.99
CA ALA A 156 -21.26 -6.59 9.30
C ALA A 156 -21.55 -8.02 8.80
N ALA A 157 -20.80 -8.51 7.79
CA ALA A 157 -20.90 -9.87 7.26
C ALA A 157 -20.00 -10.86 8.02
N SER A 158 -19.40 -10.46 9.15
CA SER A 158 -18.41 -11.26 9.88
C SER A 158 -17.19 -11.63 9.03
N GLN A 159 -16.79 -10.72 8.14
CA GLN A 159 -15.59 -10.85 7.32
C GLN A 159 -14.58 -9.75 7.63
N VAL A 160 -13.31 -10.01 7.36
CA VAL A 160 -12.25 -9.02 7.42
C VAL A 160 -11.85 -8.70 5.99
N PRO A 161 -12.17 -7.49 5.49
CA PRO A 161 -11.79 -7.09 4.15
C PRO A 161 -10.32 -6.69 4.14
N ILE A 162 -9.60 -7.16 3.13
CA ILE A 162 -8.19 -6.87 2.95
C ILE A 162 -7.97 -6.45 1.50
N ARG A 163 -7.17 -5.40 1.32
CA ARG A 163 -6.79 -4.88 0.01
C ARG A 163 -5.28 -4.78 -0.09
N VAL A 164 -4.73 -5.20 -1.22
CA VAL A 164 -3.30 -5.06 -1.56
C VAL A 164 -3.21 -4.25 -2.85
N GLY A 165 -2.46 -3.16 -2.82
CA GLY A 165 -2.08 -2.39 -4.00
C GLY A 165 -0.64 -2.67 -4.39
N VAL A 166 -0.39 -2.86 -5.68
CA VAL A 166 0.94 -3.03 -6.26
C VAL A 166 1.13 -1.97 -7.34
N ARG A 167 2.20 -1.19 -7.21
CA ARG A 167 2.64 -0.21 -8.19
C ARG A 167 4.12 -0.42 -8.47
N TRP A 168 4.52 -0.54 -9.72
CA TRP A 168 5.94 -0.59 -10.09
C TRP A 168 6.49 0.84 -10.16
N VAL A 169 7.71 1.02 -9.64
CA VAL A 169 8.45 2.28 -9.77
C VAL A 169 9.44 2.06 -10.90
N GLU A 170 9.09 2.52 -12.10
CA GLU A 170 9.97 2.48 -13.28
C GLU A 170 11.05 3.57 -13.23
#